data_AF-A0A1J9PAP0-F1
#
_entry.id   AF-A0A1J9PAP0-F1
#
_cell.length_a   1.000
_cell.length_b   1.000
_cell.length_c   1.000
_cell.angle_alpha   90.00
_cell.angle_beta   90.00
_cell.angle_gamma   90.00
#
_symmetry.space_group_name_H-M   'P 1'
#
loop_
_entity.id
_entity.type
_entity.pdbx_description
1 polymer ?
#
loop_
_entity_poly.entity_id
_entity_poly.type
_entity_poly.pdbx_seq_one_letter_code
_entity_poly.pdbx_strand_id
1 'polypeptide(L)'
;MFWSTIFLLPFFLHSFSPIVVAGQTPDFPIVDLGYAKHSVTAQWTGPGGVKFGEYLNIRFAKPPLEDYRFRKPVTPPPNETEVQDGHRLQLPVCISSKYHNATVPYKGYGWGQEDCLFLDVMVPEGTKPGDNLPVVHGFPGGHFIYGSKNAREVAANGLFFKGPQFDQRVIFVSSNYRLGIFGFLSSSVETSDANIGIYDCMAALEWTKQHISLFGGDPNRITVYGQEAGAGIIATMLASYGGMNGTLPFSKAILISPNLMPYRNSKYYRELLYDTVLTSGKCVNIGCLRLVSETELMDLNRLSVQDDSNMSGGGMFGPGLGFGPVVDGSYLPDAAQILISQGHFHQEVEAVIVSSTYNEGQGIAQEYGLPERFLEIVKTLLPSATNITVGKIRDIFQVSPTDPPEKLVRDWVKYMLVTCNSVWIGRAYAAIGGGRGTARKYLFNVDPGTPGSDLPYLSYINHTVTPLDDPVTADRMQGYMLNFIAGAGAELRPPPGSPDWPLYGKEADMLRVKLGALEITRDMDDFNGICDTLMDTVIFPNSTSVALDPGVALFGNVRSE
;
A
#
# COMPACT_ATOMS: atom_id res chain seq x y z
N MET A 1 14.37 -25.24 19.86
CA MET A 1 12.98 -25.00 20.29
C MET A 1 12.92 -23.58 20.87
N PHE A 2 13.15 -22.57 20.03
CA PHE A 2 13.05 -21.17 20.43
C PHE A 2 11.70 -20.67 19.90
N TRP A 3 10.81 -20.35 20.82
CA TRP A 3 9.55 -19.71 20.50
C TRP A 3 9.86 -18.28 20.06
N SER A 4 9.72 -18.00 18.77
CA SER A 4 9.68 -16.63 18.26
C SER A 4 8.43 -15.97 18.82
N THR A 5 8.55 -15.27 19.94
CA THR A 5 7.56 -14.29 20.37
C THR A 5 7.59 -13.15 19.35
N ILE A 6 6.86 -13.33 18.26
CA ILE A 6 6.33 -12.22 17.47
C ILE A 6 5.61 -11.35 18.48
N PHE A 7 6.10 -10.12 18.69
CA PHE A 7 5.42 -9.17 19.55
C PHE A 7 3.98 -9.08 19.05
N LEU A 8 3.08 -9.56 19.89
CA LEU A 8 1.65 -9.44 19.76
C LEU A 8 1.37 -7.96 19.54
N LEU A 9 1.04 -7.58 18.30
CA LEU A 9 0.06 -6.53 18.09
C LEU A 9 -1.28 -7.23 18.20
N PRO A 10 -1.90 -7.27 19.39
CA PRO A 10 -3.32 -7.53 19.45
C PRO A 10 -3.97 -6.48 18.55
N PHE A 11 -4.64 -6.93 17.49
CA PHE A 11 -5.66 -6.16 16.80
C PHE A 11 -6.75 -5.90 17.84
N PHE A 12 -6.52 -4.88 18.65
CA PHE A 12 -7.45 -4.47 19.66
C PHE A 12 -8.54 -3.70 18.94
N LEU A 13 -9.59 -4.42 18.57
CA LEU A 13 -10.95 -3.89 18.46
C LEU A 13 -11.35 -3.32 19.83
N HIS A 14 -10.71 -2.25 20.29
CA HIS A 14 -11.34 -1.35 21.23
C HIS A 14 -12.23 -0.46 20.38
N SER A 15 -13.43 -0.99 20.14
CA SER A 15 -14.59 -0.21 19.81
C SER A 15 -14.68 0.93 20.84
N PHE A 16 -14.23 2.13 20.44
CA PHE A 16 -15.12 3.25 20.68
C PHE A 16 -16.48 2.80 20.15
N SER A 17 -17.47 2.73 21.02
CA SER A 17 -18.83 2.52 20.56
C SER A 17 -19.21 3.81 19.85
N PRO A 18 -19.44 3.80 18.52
CA PRO A 18 -20.06 4.95 17.91
C PRO A 18 -21.39 5.17 18.63
N ILE A 19 -21.71 6.42 18.93
CA ILE A 19 -23.13 6.72 19.12
C ILE A 19 -23.71 6.58 17.72
N VAL A 20 -24.46 5.50 17.51
CA VAL A 20 -25.26 5.33 16.30
C VAL A 20 -26.34 6.40 16.36
N VAL A 21 -26.15 7.46 15.57
CA VAL A 21 -27.13 8.54 15.49
C VAL A 21 -28.08 8.19 14.35
N ALA A 22 -29.34 7.91 14.70
CA ALA A 22 -30.40 7.81 13.71
C ALA A 22 -30.85 9.23 13.34
N GLY A 23 -30.60 9.65 12.09
CA GLY A 23 -31.16 10.88 11.52
C GLY A 23 -30.18 12.05 11.40
N GLN A 24 -30.66 13.12 10.75
CA GLN A 24 -29.91 14.35 10.49
C GLN A 24 -29.44 14.99 11.79
N THR A 25 -28.15 15.31 11.89
CA THR A 25 -27.67 16.29 12.85
C THR A 25 -27.39 17.61 12.14
N PRO A 26 -27.60 18.77 12.79
CA PRO A 26 -27.21 20.06 12.21
C PRO A 26 -25.73 20.12 11.80
N ASP A 27 -24.90 19.33 12.48
CA ASP A 27 -23.46 19.28 12.30
C ASP A 27 -23.03 18.49 11.05
N PHE A 28 -23.85 17.51 10.58
CA PHE A 28 -23.55 16.64 9.44
C PHE A 28 -24.80 16.41 8.56
N PRO A 29 -25.02 17.27 7.53
CA PRO A 29 -26.19 17.18 6.67
C PRO A 29 -26.16 15.96 5.73
N ILE A 30 -27.32 15.64 5.14
CA ILE A 30 -27.38 14.64 4.06
C ILE A 30 -26.56 15.15 2.87
N VAL A 31 -25.68 14.30 2.35
CA VAL A 31 -24.89 14.56 1.15
C VAL A 31 -25.56 13.90 -0.05
N ASP A 32 -25.89 14.69 -1.07
CA ASP A 32 -26.48 14.21 -2.32
C ASP A 32 -25.40 14.07 -3.39
N LEU A 33 -25.06 12.83 -3.74
CA LEU A 33 -24.05 12.49 -4.74
C LEU A 33 -24.62 12.46 -6.17
N GLY A 34 -25.92 12.74 -6.34
CA GLY A 34 -26.66 12.64 -7.58
C GLY A 34 -27.18 11.22 -7.86
N TYR A 35 -26.35 10.19 -7.67
CA TYR A 35 -26.77 8.78 -7.80
C TYR A 35 -27.32 8.19 -6.49
N ALA A 36 -26.94 8.75 -5.34
CA ALA A 36 -27.37 8.31 -4.02
C ALA A 36 -27.30 9.46 -3.02
N LYS A 37 -28.17 9.44 -2.01
CA LYS A 37 -28.13 10.36 -0.86
C LYS A 37 -27.60 9.64 0.35
N HIS A 38 -26.64 10.22 1.05
CA HIS A 38 -26.02 9.62 2.24
C HIS A 38 -26.24 10.49 3.48
N SER A 39 -26.75 9.89 4.56
CA SER A 39 -26.71 10.50 5.89
C SER A 39 -25.45 10.05 6.63
N VAL A 40 -25.05 10.81 7.66
CA VAL A 40 -24.00 10.38 8.58
C VAL A 40 -24.39 9.05 9.22
N THR A 41 -23.45 8.10 9.25
CA THR A 41 -23.63 6.76 9.81
C THR A 41 -23.27 6.74 11.30
N ALA A 42 -22.15 7.35 11.65
CA ALA A 42 -21.61 7.34 13.00
C ALA A 42 -20.99 8.71 13.35
N GLN A 43 -21.01 9.03 14.64
CA GLN A 43 -20.36 10.23 15.17
C GLN A 43 -19.44 9.88 16.34
N TRP A 44 -18.35 10.62 16.42
CA TRP A 44 -17.27 10.39 17.38
C TRP A 44 -16.82 11.71 17.96
N THR A 45 -16.35 11.69 19.21
CA THR A 45 -15.67 12.82 19.82
C THR A 45 -14.20 12.46 19.97
N GLY A 46 -13.34 13.12 19.20
CA GLY A 46 -11.90 12.95 19.31
C GLY A 46 -11.29 13.80 20.43
N PRO A 47 -9.95 13.79 20.55
CA PRO A 47 -9.26 14.60 21.53
C PRO A 47 -9.58 16.10 21.36
N GLY A 48 -9.63 16.83 22.48
CA GLY A 48 -9.99 18.25 22.46
C GLY A 48 -11.49 18.53 22.30
N GLY A 49 -12.34 17.50 22.26
CA GLY A 49 -13.79 17.64 22.19
C GLY A 49 -14.35 17.83 20.78
N VAL A 50 -13.49 17.79 19.75
CA VAL A 50 -13.90 17.92 18.35
C VAL A 50 -14.71 16.71 17.93
N LYS A 51 -15.88 16.94 17.33
CA LYS A 51 -16.69 15.86 16.77
C LYS A 51 -16.31 15.56 15.32
N PHE A 52 -16.53 14.31 14.93
CA PHE A 52 -16.31 13.81 13.58
C PHE A 52 -17.51 12.98 13.13
N GLY A 53 -17.92 13.15 11.88
CA GLY A 53 -18.95 12.37 11.23
C GLY A 53 -18.34 11.38 10.26
N GLU A 54 -18.78 10.12 10.33
CA GLU A 54 -18.41 9.06 9.39
C GLU A 54 -19.61 8.73 8.49
N TYR A 55 -19.40 8.78 7.18
CA TYR A 55 -20.32 8.29 6.17
C TYR A 55 -19.78 6.95 5.68
N LEU A 56 -20.37 5.85 6.15
CA LEU A 56 -19.86 4.52 5.88
C LEU A 56 -20.54 3.89 4.66
N ASN A 57 -19.81 2.99 4.01
CA ASN A 57 -20.30 2.09 2.96
C ASN A 57 -20.90 2.83 1.76
N ILE A 58 -20.22 3.88 1.29
CA ILE A 58 -20.53 4.57 0.05
C ILE A 58 -20.02 3.73 -1.12
N ARG A 59 -20.92 3.33 -2.03
CA ARG A 59 -20.56 2.52 -3.20
C ARG A 59 -19.88 3.39 -4.26
N PHE A 60 -18.69 3.01 -4.72
CA PHE A 60 -17.97 3.78 -5.76
C PHE A 60 -18.00 3.12 -7.15
N ALA A 61 -18.39 1.84 -7.25
CA ALA A 61 -18.52 1.11 -8.51
C ALA A 61 -19.66 0.08 -8.46
N LYS A 62 -20.06 -0.47 -9.62
CA LYS A 62 -21.02 -1.57 -9.68
C LYS A 62 -20.51 -2.79 -8.91
N PRO A 63 -21.40 -3.59 -8.26
CA PRO A 63 -21.02 -4.86 -7.66
C PRO A 63 -20.24 -5.73 -8.66
N PRO A 64 -19.06 -6.27 -8.31
CA PRO A 64 -18.25 -7.08 -9.22
C PRO A 64 -18.75 -8.54 -9.29
N LEU A 65 -20.07 -8.70 -9.43
CA LEU A 65 -20.77 -9.98 -9.45
C LEU A 65 -21.01 -10.46 -10.88
N GLU A 66 -21.33 -11.74 -11.02
CA GLU A 66 -21.75 -12.35 -12.29
C GLU A 66 -20.75 -12.05 -13.42
N ASP A 67 -21.21 -11.41 -14.51
CA ASP A 67 -20.37 -11.06 -15.66
C ASP A 67 -19.29 -10.02 -15.34
N TYR A 68 -19.43 -9.24 -14.26
CA TYR A 68 -18.41 -8.29 -13.79
C TYR A 68 -17.32 -8.96 -12.94
N ARG A 69 -17.49 -10.24 -12.57
CA ARG A 69 -16.46 -11.00 -11.86
C ARG A 69 -15.21 -11.16 -12.74
N PHE A 70 -14.05 -10.95 -12.14
CA PHE A 70 -12.75 -10.94 -12.81
C PHE A 70 -12.66 -9.95 -13.99
N ARG A 71 -13.29 -8.77 -13.82
CA ARG A 71 -13.17 -7.63 -14.73
C ARG A 71 -12.84 -6.35 -13.97
N LYS A 72 -12.28 -5.37 -14.68
CA LYS A 72 -12.12 -3.99 -14.18
C LYS A 72 -13.46 -3.45 -13.64
N PRO A 73 -13.43 -2.64 -12.57
CA PRO A 73 -14.65 -2.05 -12.00
C PRO A 73 -15.37 -1.20 -13.04
N VAL A 74 -16.70 -1.20 -12.96
CA VAL A 74 -17.54 -0.41 -13.86
C VAL A 74 -18.17 0.74 -13.07
N THR A 75 -17.92 1.96 -13.54
CA THR A 75 -18.50 3.21 -13.02
C THR A 75 -19.47 3.81 -14.05
N PRO A 76 -20.45 4.64 -13.64
CA PRO A 76 -20.80 4.98 -12.26
C PRO A 76 -21.48 3.81 -11.51
N PRO A 77 -21.56 3.89 -10.16
CA PRO A 77 -22.34 2.94 -9.36
C PRO A 77 -23.85 3.01 -9.69
N PRO A 78 -24.65 1.99 -9.31
CA PRO A 78 -26.10 2.01 -9.45
C PRO A 78 -26.76 3.15 -8.66
N ASN A 79 -27.90 3.64 -9.15
CA ASN A 79 -28.68 4.65 -8.46
C ASN A 79 -29.43 4.06 -7.26
N GLU A 80 -29.48 4.82 -6.16
CA GLU A 80 -30.23 4.52 -4.95
C GLU A 80 -31.30 5.58 -4.73
N THR A 81 -32.55 5.15 -4.54
CA THR A 81 -33.68 6.07 -4.30
C THR A 81 -33.83 6.45 -2.83
N GLU A 82 -33.47 5.52 -1.93
CA GLU A 82 -33.52 5.70 -0.49
C GLU A 82 -32.27 6.40 0.02
N VAL A 83 -32.41 7.14 1.13
CA VAL A 83 -31.25 7.69 1.84
C VAL A 83 -30.47 6.55 2.46
N GLN A 84 -29.20 6.44 2.08
CA GLN A 84 -28.26 5.46 2.59
C GLN A 84 -27.68 5.95 3.91
N ASP A 85 -27.81 5.16 4.96
CA ASP A 85 -27.29 5.48 6.30
C ASP A 85 -26.01 4.69 6.64
N GLY A 86 -25.50 3.89 5.70
CA GLY A 86 -24.32 3.04 5.87
C GLY A 86 -24.55 1.76 6.68
N HIS A 87 -25.72 1.53 7.27
CA HIS A 87 -26.00 0.33 8.10
C HIS A 87 -26.52 -0.86 7.32
N ARG A 88 -26.95 -0.63 6.07
CA ARG A 88 -27.61 -1.64 5.23
C ARG A 88 -26.74 -2.86 4.91
N LEU A 89 -25.42 -2.71 4.97
CA LEU A 89 -24.45 -3.78 4.76
C LEU A 89 -23.58 -3.92 6.02
N GLN A 90 -23.70 -5.05 6.72
CA GLN A 90 -22.80 -5.35 7.83
C GLN A 90 -21.41 -5.71 7.28
N LEU A 91 -20.47 -4.76 7.39
CA LEU A 91 -19.05 -4.93 7.07
C LEU A 91 -18.79 -5.46 5.64
N PRO A 92 -19.11 -4.68 4.58
CA PRO A 92 -18.90 -5.11 3.20
C PRO A 92 -17.42 -5.07 2.81
N VAL A 93 -16.63 -6.00 3.36
CA VAL A 93 -15.19 -6.16 3.08
C VAL A 93 -15.00 -7.17 1.96
N CYS A 94 -13.99 -6.94 1.12
CA CYS A 94 -13.68 -7.87 0.03
C CYS A 94 -13.21 -9.21 0.57
N ILE A 95 -13.51 -10.28 -0.18
CA ILE A 95 -13.04 -11.62 0.15
C ILE A 95 -11.53 -11.59 0.39
N SER A 96 -11.18 -11.98 1.61
CA SER A 96 -9.84 -11.96 2.17
C SER A 96 -9.47 -13.35 2.64
N SER A 97 -8.18 -13.65 2.68
CA SER A 97 -7.66 -14.89 3.25
C SER A 97 -6.34 -14.66 3.94
N LYS A 98 -6.04 -15.48 4.94
CA LYS A 98 -4.81 -15.35 5.74
C LYS A 98 -4.02 -16.65 5.79
N TYR A 99 -2.71 -16.54 5.92
CA TYR A 99 -1.81 -17.66 6.19
C TYR A 99 -1.88 -18.09 7.67
N HIS A 100 -1.34 -19.27 8.00
CA HIS A 100 -1.51 -19.92 9.31
C HIS A 100 -1.14 -19.04 10.52
N ASN A 101 -0.02 -18.32 10.45
CA ASN A 101 0.51 -17.52 11.55
C ASN A 101 0.07 -16.04 11.49
N ALA A 102 -0.84 -15.68 10.59
CA ALA A 102 -1.35 -14.32 10.48
C ALA A 102 -2.36 -14.02 11.61
N THR A 103 -2.00 -13.08 12.48
CA THR A 103 -2.94 -12.49 13.45
C THR A 103 -3.76 -11.43 12.73
N VAL A 104 -5.07 -11.63 12.64
CA VAL A 104 -6.04 -10.67 12.08
C VAL A 104 -7.31 -10.71 12.95
N PRO A 105 -8.12 -9.64 12.98
CA PRO A 105 -9.28 -9.56 13.87
C PRO A 105 -10.48 -10.43 13.44
N TYR A 106 -10.35 -11.22 12.37
CA TYR A 106 -11.38 -12.09 11.84
C TYR A 106 -11.14 -13.57 12.24
N LYS A 107 -12.22 -14.26 12.61
CA LYS A 107 -12.20 -15.71 12.89
C LYS A 107 -12.11 -16.50 11.59
N GLY A 108 -11.35 -17.59 11.61
CA GLY A 108 -11.14 -18.44 10.43
C GLY A 108 -10.03 -17.93 9.52
N TYR A 109 -9.93 -18.54 8.33
CA TYR A 109 -8.84 -18.31 7.38
C TYR A 109 -9.29 -17.63 6.07
N GLY A 110 -10.60 -17.51 5.86
CA GLY A 110 -11.21 -16.74 4.77
C GLY A 110 -12.49 -16.07 5.27
N TRP A 111 -12.76 -14.85 4.80
CA TRP A 111 -13.92 -14.05 5.18
C TRP A 111 -14.20 -12.97 4.12
N GLY A 112 -15.34 -12.28 4.22
CA GLY A 112 -15.74 -11.20 3.31
C GLY A 112 -16.79 -11.64 2.29
N GLN A 113 -17.06 -10.78 1.32
CA GLN A 113 -18.05 -10.97 0.25
C GLN A 113 -17.57 -10.33 -1.06
N GLU A 114 -18.12 -10.72 -2.20
CA GLU A 114 -17.75 -10.16 -3.50
C GLU A 114 -18.29 -8.74 -3.71
N ASP A 115 -19.51 -8.46 -3.23
CA ASP A 115 -20.05 -7.10 -3.25
C ASP A 115 -19.37 -6.25 -2.17
N CYS A 116 -18.21 -5.69 -2.52
CA CYS A 116 -17.31 -5.05 -1.57
C CYS A 116 -16.74 -3.70 -2.02
N LEU A 117 -17.08 -3.20 -3.21
CA LEU A 117 -16.55 -1.94 -3.78
C LEU A 117 -17.19 -0.70 -3.13
N PHE A 118 -16.84 -0.50 -1.87
CA PHE A 118 -17.29 0.57 -1.01
C PHE A 118 -16.11 1.36 -0.44
N LEU A 119 -16.37 2.62 -0.10
CA LEU A 119 -15.48 3.51 0.62
C LEU A 119 -16.22 4.19 1.78
N ASP A 120 -15.44 4.73 2.71
CA ASP A 120 -15.92 5.54 3.83
C ASP A 120 -15.34 6.94 3.75
N VAL A 121 -16.11 7.94 4.16
CA VAL A 121 -15.66 9.35 4.25
C VAL A 121 -15.82 9.83 5.70
N MET A 122 -14.74 10.33 6.28
CA MET A 122 -14.71 10.91 7.63
C MET A 122 -14.49 12.41 7.54
N VAL A 123 -15.35 13.18 8.21
CA VAL A 123 -15.41 14.64 8.12
C VAL A 123 -15.41 15.27 9.51
N PRO A 124 -14.58 16.29 9.79
CA PRO A 124 -14.63 17.02 11.05
C PRO A 124 -15.88 17.90 11.14
N GLU A 125 -16.40 18.11 12.35
CA GLU A 125 -17.59 18.94 12.57
C GLU A 125 -17.45 20.36 11.99
N GLY A 126 -18.58 20.92 11.56
CA GLY A 126 -18.63 22.27 11.01
C GLY A 126 -18.08 22.40 9.58
N THR A 127 -17.57 21.32 8.98
CA THR A 127 -17.13 21.30 7.58
C THR A 127 -18.32 21.43 6.63
N LYS A 128 -18.18 22.26 5.60
CA LYS A 128 -19.22 22.53 4.59
C LYS A 128 -18.65 22.51 3.17
N PRO A 129 -19.48 22.24 2.13
CA PRO A 129 -19.08 22.45 0.75
C PRO A 129 -18.48 23.84 0.54
N GLY A 130 -17.30 23.91 -0.07
CA GLY A 130 -16.55 25.15 -0.29
C GLY A 130 -15.43 25.44 0.72
N ASP A 131 -15.32 24.68 1.82
CA ASP A 131 -14.22 24.82 2.79
C ASP A 131 -12.85 24.41 2.22
N ASN A 132 -12.84 23.57 1.18
CA ASN A 132 -11.64 23.12 0.46
C ASN A 132 -10.56 22.52 1.37
N LEU A 133 -10.98 21.61 2.27
CA LEU A 133 -10.06 20.93 3.16
C LEU A 133 -9.13 19.96 2.40
N PRO A 134 -7.87 19.77 2.82
CA PRO A 134 -7.03 18.69 2.33
C PRO A 134 -7.72 17.34 2.52
N VAL A 135 -7.51 16.44 1.56
CA VAL A 135 -8.09 15.10 1.56
C VAL A 135 -6.98 14.06 1.63
N VAL A 136 -7.13 13.07 2.49
CA VAL A 136 -6.29 11.87 2.49
C VAL A 136 -7.12 10.69 2.03
N HIS A 137 -6.67 9.99 0.99
CA HIS A 137 -7.29 8.74 0.52
C HIS A 137 -6.39 7.55 0.83
N GLY A 138 -6.82 6.70 1.77
CA GLY A 138 -6.09 5.55 2.25
C GLY A 138 -6.41 4.25 1.50
N PHE A 139 -5.37 3.44 1.24
CA PHE A 139 -5.52 2.06 0.78
C PHE A 139 -4.97 1.08 1.83
N PRO A 140 -5.74 0.05 2.21
CA PRO A 140 -5.25 -0.95 3.14
C PRO A 140 -4.12 -1.78 2.53
N GLY A 141 -3.09 -2.08 3.33
CA GLY A 141 -2.14 -3.17 3.09
C GLY A 141 -2.77 -4.55 3.36
N GLY A 142 -1.93 -5.56 3.56
CA GLY A 142 -2.34 -6.94 3.79
C GLY A 142 -1.97 -7.88 2.64
N HIS A 143 -0.77 -7.65 2.06
CA HIS A 143 -0.10 -8.57 1.16
C HIS A 143 -0.91 -8.92 -0.10
N PHE A 144 -1.82 -8.03 -0.53
CA PHE A 144 -2.77 -8.24 -1.63
C PHE A 144 -3.77 -9.39 -1.44
N ILE A 145 -3.84 -10.01 -0.25
CA ILE A 145 -4.68 -11.19 0.02
C ILE A 145 -5.67 -11.00 1.16
N TYR A 146 -5.43 -10.03 2.04
CA TYR A 146 -6.38 -9.58 3.04
C TYR A 146 -6.25 -8.06 3.21
N GLY A 147 -7.23 -7.45 3.87
CA GLY A 147 -7.25 -6.01 4.10
C GLY A 147 -8.66 -5.47 3.91
N SER A 148 -8.95 -4.30 4.49
CA SER A 148 -10.24 -3.64 4.27
C SER A 148 -10.15 -2.17 4.66
N LYS A 149 -11.07 -1.37 4.14
CA LYS A 149 -11.24 0.05 4.52
C LYS A 149 -11.48 0.25 6.02
N ASN A 150 -11.98 -0.80 6.70
CA ASN A 150 -12.30 -0.80 8.13
C ASN A 150 -11.05 -0.98 9.01
N ALA A 151 -9.88 -1.29 8.45
CA ALA A 151 -8.63 -1.46 9.20
C ALA A 151 -8.10 -0.09 9.66
N ARG A 152 -8.56 0.34 10.84
CA ARG A 152 -8.32 1.69 11.35
C ARG A 152 -6.84 2.02 11.58
N GLU A 153 -5.99 1.02 11.80
CA GLU A 153 -4.54 1.21 11.96
C GLU A 153 -3.83 1.50 10.63
N VAL A 154 -4.40 1.06 9.51
CA VAL A 154 -3.79 1.14 8.17
C VAL A 154 -4.26 2.37 7.40
N ALA A 155 -5.36 2.98 7.84
CA ALA A 155 -6.02 4.09 7.19
C ALA A 155 -5.53 5.47 7.71
N ALA A 156 -4.33 5.61 8.28
CA ALA A 156 -3.86 6.90 8.83
C ALA A 156 -4.85 7.60 9.80
N ASN A 157 -5.82 6.89 10.38
CA ASN A 157 -6.94 7.50 11.10
C ASN A 157 -6.47 8.27 12.35
N GLY A 158 -5.33 7.90 12.93
CA GLY A 158 -4.70 8.70 13.99
C GLY A 158 -4.35 10.11 13.53
N LEU A 159 -3.89 10.30 12.28
CA LEU A 159 -3.66 11.63 11.69
C LEU A 159 -4.97 12.42 11.61
N PHE A 160 -6.07 11.78 11.24
CA PHE A 160 -7.39 12.41 11.18
C PHE A 160 -7.84 12.94 12.56
N PHE A 161 -7.71 12.16 13.63
CA PHE A 161 -8.05 12.59 14.99
C PHE A 161 -7.05 13.59 15.59
N LYS A 162 -5.79 13.57 15.14
CA LYS A 162 -4.75 14.49 15.58
C LYS A 162 -4.79 15.83 14.88
N GLY A 163 -5.27 15.89 13.64
CA GLY A 163 -5.33 17.11 12.82
C GLY A 163 -5.76 18.37 13.59
N PRO A 164 -6.90 18.38 14.30
CA PRO A 164 -7.34 19.56 15.05
C PRO A 164 -6.37 20.03 16.14
N GLN A 165 -5.58 19.14 16.74
CA GLN A 165 -4.53 19.51 17.70
C GLN A 165 -3.37 20.26 17.03
N PHE A 166 -3.22 20.11 15.71
CA PHE A 166 -2.25 20.80 14.87
C PHE A 166 -2.87 21.97 14.08
N ASP A 167 -4.08 22.42 14.42
CA ASP A 167 -4.85 23.43 13.67
C ASP A 167 -5.07 23.06 12.20
N GLN A 168 -5.21 21.75 11.94
CA GLN A 168 -5.38 21.20 10.59
C GLN A 168 -6.61 20.32 10.52
N ARG A 169 -7.64 20.80 9.80
CA ARG A 169 -8.82 20.00 9.47
C ARG A 169 -8.57 19.27 8.16
N VAL A 170 -8.72 17.95 8.17
CA VAL A 170 -8.47 17.08 7.02
C VAL A 170 -9.67 16.16 6.85
N ILE A 171 -10.07 15.89 5.61
CA ILE A 171 -11.06 14.86 5.29
C ILE A 171 -10.31 13.56 5.01
N PHE A 172 -10.80 12.47 5.57
CA PHE A 172 -10.19 11.16 5.38
C PHE A 172 -11.15 10.25 4.60
N VAL A 173 -10.63 9.56 3.58
CA VAL A 173 -11.34 8.60 2.74
C VAL A 173 -10.59 7.27 2.78
N SER A 174 -11.30 6.15 2.95
CA SER A 174 -10.70 4.81 2.85
C SER A 174 -11.57 3.90 2.01
N SER A 175 -10.95 3.16 1.10
CA SER A 175 -11.68 2.33 0.12
C SER A 175 -11.21 0.88 0.14
N ASN A 176 -12.15 -0.04 -0.06
CA ASN A 176 -11.82 -1.42 -0.38
C ASN A 176 -11.30 -1.55 -1.82
N TYR A 177 -10.58 -2.63 -2.08
CA TYR A 177 -10.26 -3.13 -3.42
C TYR A 177 -10.25 -4.66 -3.39
N ARG A 178 -10.49 -5.31 -4.55
CA ARG A 178 -10.48 -6.77 -4.62
C ARG A 178 -9.07 -7.34 -4.39
N LEU A 179 -9.01 -8.45 -3.66
CA LEU A 179 -7.79 -9.12 -3.19
C LEU A 179 -7.70 -10.55 -3.76
N GLY A 180 -6.54 -11.19 -3.60
CA GLY A 180 -6.33 -12.60 -3.95
C GLY A 180 -6.73 -12.93 -5.39
N ILE A 181 -7.46 -14.03 -5.56
CA ILE A 181 -7.99 -14.49 -6.85
C ILE A 181 -8.83 -13.38 -7.52
N PHE A 182 -9.63 -12.64 -6.76
CA PHE A 182 -10.57 -11.66 -7.30
C PHE A 182 -9.91 -10.40 -7.83
N GLY A 183 -8.76 -10.02 -7.26
CA GLY A 183 -8.04 -8.79 -7.59
C GLY A 183 -6.84 -8.98 -8.52
N PHE A 184 -6.19 -10.15 -8.47
CA PHE A 184 -4.85 -10.32 -9.04
C PHE A 184 -4.65 -11.62 -9.85
N LEU A 185 -5.67 -12.46 -9.97
CA LEU A 185 -5.61 -13.58 -10.92
C LEU A 185 -5.73 -13.05 -12.36
N SER A 186 -4.79 -13.41 -13.23
CA SER A 186 -4.87 -13.08 -14.64
C SER A 186 -4.06 -14.06 -15.49
N SER A 187 -4.46 -14.21 -16.75
CA SER A 187 -3.70 -14.87 -17.81
C SER A 187 -3.28 -13.84 -18.86
N SER A 188 -2.13 -14.06 -19.48
CA SER A 188 -1.61 -13.32 -20.63
C SER A 188 -2.09 -13.88 -21.97
N VAL A 189 -2.70 -15.06 -21.98
CA VAL A 189 -3.16 -15.75 -23.21
C VAL A 189 -4.69 -15.78 -23.34
N GLU A 190 -5.42 -15.59 -22.24
CA GLU A 190 -6.88 -15.44 -22.25
C GLU A 190 -7.33 -13.98 -22.14
N THR A 191 -8.58 -13.72 -22.51
CA THR A 191 -9.23 -12.43 -22.28
C THR A 191 -9.60 -12.28 -20.80
N SER A 192 -8.61 -11.95 -19.98
CA SER A 192 -8.78 -11.62 -18.56
C SER A 192 -8.15 -10.26 -18.26
N ASP A 193 -8.82 -9.46 -17.42
CA ASP A 193 -8.23 -8.23 -16.94
C ASP A 193 -7.16 -8.53 -15.89
N ALA A 194 -5.98 -7.96 -16.04
CA ALA A 194 -4.95 -7.98 -15.01
C ALA A 194 -5.11 -6.79 -14.06
N ASN A 195 -4.48 -6.88 -12.89
CA ASN A 195 -4.34 -5.77 -11.94
C ASN A 195 -5.70 -5.16 -11.50
N ILE A 196 -6.75 -5.98 -11.43
CA ILE A 196 -8.11 -5.55 -11.13
C ILE A 196 -8.17 -4.77 -9.80
N GLY A 197 -7.48 -5.24 -8.76
CA GLY A 197 -7.42 -4.53 -7.48
C GLY A 197 -6.85 -3.11 -7.59
N ILE A 198 -5.92 -2.85 -8.51
CA ILE A 198 -5.38 -1.51 -8.76
C ILE A 198 -6.41 -0.64 -9.46
N TYR A 199 -7.16 -1.20 -10.41
CA TYR A 199 -8.26 -0.47 -11.06
C TYR A 199 -9.40 -0.16 -10.09
N ASP A 200 -9.67 -1.02 -9.09
CA ASP A 200 -10.61 -0.71 -8.01
C ASP A 200 -10.15 0.52 -7.21
N CYS A 201 -8.87 0.58 -6.84
CA CYS A 201 -8.29 1.75 -6.18
C CYS A 201 -8.37 3.01 -7.05
N MET A 202 -8.13 2.90 -8.36
CA MET A 202 -8.27 4.03 -9.29
C MET A 202 -9.72 4.51 -9.37
N ALA A 203 -10.69 3.60 -9.50
CA ALA A 203 -12.11 3.95 -9.52
C ALA A 203 -12.56 4.65 -8.22
N ALA A 204 -12.05 4.21 -7.06
CA ALA A 204 -12.30 4.88 -5.79
C ALA A 204 -11.69 6.29 -5.74
N LEU A 205 -10.49 6.50 -6.27
CA LEU A 205 -9.88 7.84 -6.35
C LEU A 205 -10.63 8.77 -7.30
N GLU A 206 -11.07 8.27 -8.45
CA GLU A 206 -11.88 9.05 -9.39
C GLU A 206 -13.21 9.44 -8.74
N TRP A 207 -13.83 8.55 -7.96
CA TRP A 207 -14.98 8.89 -7.14
C TRP A 207 -14.65 10.01 -6.15
N THR A 208 -13.52 9.92 -5.43
CA THR A 208 -13.09 10.95 -4.49
C THR A 208 -12.88 12.29 -5.21
N LYS A 209 -12.17 12.28 -6.34
CA LYS A 209 -11.93 13.46 -7.17
C LYS A 209 -13.23 14.12 -7.62
N GLN A 210 -14.24 13.32 -7.96
CA GLN A 210 -15.53 13.81 -8.44
C GLN A 210 -16.45 14.33 -7.33
N HIS A 211 -16.43 13.73 -6.15
CA HIS A 211 -17.49 13.93 -5.15
C HIS A 211 -17.03 14.57 -3.83
N ILE A 212 -15.73 14.59 -3.51
CA ILE A 212 -15.27 14.99 -2.17
C ILE A 212 -15.57 16.45 -1.81
N SER A 213 -15.76 17.33 -2.82
CA SER A 213 -16.19 18.71 -2.62
C SER A 213 -17.56 18.83 -1.96
N LEU A 214 -18.43 17.83 -2.14
CA LEU A 214 -19.75 17.77 -1.49
C LEU A 214 -19.63 17.50 0.02
N PHE A 215 -18.50 16.96 0.47
CA PHE A 215 -18.15 16.78 1.88
C PHE A 215 -17.29 17.94 2.42
N GLY A 216 -16.96 18.94 1.59
CA GLY A 216 -16.10 20.09 1.92
C GLY A 216 -14.61 19.90 1.65
N GLY A 217 -14.22 18.80 0.99
CA GLY A 217 -12.83 18.54 0.61
C GLY A 217 -12.44 19.25 -0.69
N ASP A 218 -11.15 19.51 -0.86
CA ASP A 218 -10.60 20.03 -2.11
C ASP A 218 -10.19 18.86 -3.03
N PRO A 219 -10.87 18.66 -4.18
CA PRO A 219 -10.54 17.59 -5.11
C PRO A 219 -9.13 17.76 -5.72
N ASN A 220 -8.50 18.93 -5.64
CA ASN A 220 -7.15 19.16 -6.13
C ASN A 220 -6.06 18.95 -5.06
N ARG A 221 -6.45 18.64 -3.82
CA ARG A 221 -5.52 18.42 -2.70
C ARG A 221 -5.74 17.05 -2.07
N ILE A 222 -5.70 16.03 -2.91
CA ILE A 222 -5.78 14.63 -2.50
C ILE A 222 -4.36 14.11 -2.29
N THR A 223 -4.08 13.66 -1.07
CA THR A 223 -2.87 12.90 -0.71
C THR A 223 -3.25 11.43 -0.59
N VAL A 224 -2.68 10.56 -1.41
CA VAL A 224 -2.86 9.11 -1.23
C VAL A 224 -1.96 8.61 -0.10
N TYR A 225 -2.48 7.70 0.71
CA TYR A 225 -1.75 7.05 1.80
C TYR A 225 -1.87 5.54 1.64
N GLY A 226 -0.76 4.82 1.74
CA GLY A 226 -0.77 3.37 1.72
C GLY A 226 0.32 2.80 2.59
N GLN A 227 0.09 1.60 3.10
CA GLN A 227 1.09 0.80 3.80
C GLN A 227 1.26 -0.54 3.11
N GLU A 228 2.51 -1.01 3.00
CA GLU A 228 2.86 -2.34 2.48
C GLU A 228 2.24 -2.57 1.09
N ALA A 229 1.27 -3.47 0.94
CA ALA A 229 0.59 -3.71 -0.34
C ALA A 229 -0.13 -2.45 -0.87
N GLY A 230 -0.72 -1.63 0.02
CA GLY A 230 -1.37 -0.36 -0.36
C GLY A 230 -0.35 0.66 -0.87
N ALA A 231 0.84 0.73 -0.26
CA ALA A 231 1.95 1.53 -0.77
C ALA A 231 2.49 0.97 -2.10
N GLY A 232 2.50 -0.35 -2.28
CA GLY A 232 2.81 -1.00 -3.55
C GLY A 232 1.82 -0.65 -4.67
N ILE A 233 0.52 -0.59 -4.38
CA ILE A 233 -0.51 -0.11 -5.32
C ILE A 233 -0.21 1.33 -5.74
N ILE A 234 0.08 2.22 -4.78
CA ILE A 234 0.42 3.61 -5.10
C ILE A 234 1.67 3.67 -5.98
N ALA A 235 2.74 2.98 -5.62
CA ALA A 235 3.97 2.91 -6.43
C ALA A 235 3.68 2.40 -7.85
N THR A 236 2.77 1.44 -8.00
CA THR A 236 2.30 0.96 -9.31
C THR A 236 1.53 2.03 -10.08
N MET A 237 0.68 2.82 -9.42
CA MET A 237 -0.01 3.96 -10.04
C MET A 237 0.97 5.01 -10.51
N LEU A 238 2.00 5.34 -9.72
CA LEU A 238 3.05 6.29 -10.10
C LEU A 238 3.78 5.86 -11.37
N ALA A 239 3.94 4.55 -11.61
CA ALA A 239 4.59 4.02 -12.82
C ALA A 239 3.61 3.68 -13.97
N SER A 240 2.30 3.87 -13.76
CA SER A 240 1.28 3.41 -14.71
C SER A 240 1.46 4.03 -16.10
N TYR A 241 1.29 3.21 -17.14
CA TYR A 241 1.51 3.58 -18.54
C TYR A 241 2.89 4.21 -18.81
N GLY A 242 3.89 3.94 -17.97
CA GLY A 242 5.21 4.57 -18.04
C GLY A 242 5.22 6.07 -17.78
N GLY A 243 4.20 6.61 -17.10
CA GLY A 243 4.06 8.04 -16.81
C GLY A 243 3.62 8.90 -18.01
N MET A 244 3.14 8.29 -19.11
CA MET A 244 2.84 9.01 -20.36
C MET A 244 1.35 9.26 -20.61
N ASN A 245 0.45 8.66 -19.83
CA ASN A 245 -0.98 8.68 -20.13
C ASN A 245 -1.82 9.23 -18.98
N GLY A 246 -2.49 10.35 -19.24
CA GLY A 246 -3.38 11.01 -18.28
C GLY A 246 -2.62 11.67 -17.13
N THR A 247 -3.39 12.04 -16.11
CA THR A 247 -2.88 12.53 -14.83
C THR A 247 -3.49 11.70 -13.73
N LEU A 248 -2.75 11.49 -12.64
CA LEU A 248 -3.30 10.79 -11.49
C LEU A 248 -4.34 11.66 -10.74
N PRO A 249 -5.41 11.07 -10.17
CA PRO A 249 -6.45 11.78 -9.42
C PRO A 249 -6.00 12.24 -8.02
N PHE A 250 -4.69 12.44 -7.81
CA PHE A 250 -4.10 12.91 -6.56
C PHE A 250 -2.83 13.73 -6.83
N SER A 251 -2.46 14.59 -5.89
CA SER A 251 -1.31 15.49 -6.04
C SER A 251 -0.11 15.11 -5.15
N LYS A 252 -0.31 14.33 -4.08
CA LYS A 252 0.75 13.89 -3.17
C LYS A 252 0.58 12.43 -2.77
N ALA A 253 1.68 11.80 -2.34
CA ALA A 253 1.65 10.41 -1.87
C ALA A 253 2.47 10.19 -0.59
N ILE A 254 1.94 9.38 0.31
CA ILE A 254 2.64 8.84 1.48
C ILE A 254 2.66 7.32 1.33
N LEU A 255 3.86 6.77 1.14
CA LEU A 255 4.10 5.35 0.88
C LEU A 255 4.87 4.74 2.05
N ILE A 256 4.17 4.06 2.94
CA ILE A 256 4.77 3.41 4.10
C ILE A 256 5.20 2.00 3.71
N SER A 257 6.52 1.77 3.65
CA SER A 257 7.10 0.45 3.31
C SER A 257 6.54 -0.14 2.01
N PRO A 258 6.73 0.50 0.84
CA PRO A 258 6.14 0.06 -0.43
C PRO A 258 6.59 -1.34 -0.84
N ASN A 259 5.63 -2.27 -0.91
CA ASN A 259 5.87 -3.67 -1.24
C ASN A 259 5.63 -3.97 -2.73
N LEU A 260 6.71 -4.22 -3.48
CA LEU A 260 6.68 -4.61 -4.89
C LEU A 260 7.79 -5.60 -5.24
N MET A 261 7.47 -6.63 -6.02
CA MET A 261 8.47 -7.53 -6.60
C MET A 261 8.89 -7.07 -7.98
N PRO A 262 10.19 -7.21 -8.33
CA PRO A 262 10.66 -6.77 -9.62
C PRO A 262 10.44 -7.75 -10.77
N TYR A 263 9.21 -8.24 -10.92
CA TYR A 263 8.83 -9.19 -11.96
C TYR A 263 8.72 -8.55 -13.34
N ARG A 264 9.82 -8.49 -14.09
CA ARG A 264 9.81 -8.02 -15.49
C ARG A 264 9.06 -8.96 -16.43
N ASN A 265 9.36 -10.25 -16.36
CA ASN A 265 8.64 -11.28 -17.13
C ASN A 265 7.62 -11.98 -16.23
N SER A 266 6.47 -11.34 -16.05
CA SER A 266 5.36 -11.88 -15.26
C SER A 266 4.58 -12.97 -16.02
N LYS A 267 4.81 -13.19 -17.32
CA LYS A 267 3.99 -14.14 -18.11
C LYS A 267 4.00 -15.54 -17.53
N TYR A 268 5.19 -16.11 -17.30
CA TYR A 268 5.34 -17.46 -16.75
C TYR A 268 4.62 -17.59 -15.40
N TYR A 269 4.84 -16.59 -14.54
CA TYR A 269 4.23 -16.51 -13.22
C TYR A 269 2.71 -16.44 -13.28
N ARG A 270 2.18 -15.56 -14.15
CA ARG A 270 0.74 -15.34 -14.33
C ARG A 270 0.07 -16.63 -14.76
N GLU A 271 0.61 -17.31 -15.78
CA GLU A 271 0.04 -18.59 -16.24
C GLU A 271 0.14 -19.67 -15.18
N LEU A 272 1.28 -19.81 -14.48
CA LEU A 272 1.43 -20.86 -13.47
C LEU A 272 0.46 -20.66 -12.30
N LEU A 273 0.23 -19.42 -11.84
CA LEU A 273 -0.79 -19.12 -10.83
C LEU A 273 -2.20 -19.40 -11.39
N TYR A 274 -2.46 -18.94 -12.62
CA TYR A 274 -3.74 -19.12 -13.30
C TYR A 274 -4.13 -20.61 -13.41
N ASP A 275 -3.23 -21.42 -13.93
CA ASP A 275 -3.42 -22.87 -14.09
C ASP A 275 -3.56 -23.58 -12.74
N THR A 276 -2.82 -23.16 -11.72
CA THR A 276 -2.92 -23.73 -10.36
C THR A 276 -4.31 -23.46 -9.75
N VAL A 277 -4.82 -22.25 -9.90
CA VAL A 277 -6.15 -21.86 -9.42
C VAL A 277 -7.24 -22.59 -10.21
N LEU A 278 -7.13 -22.68 -11.54
CA LEU A 278 -8.06 -23.44 -12.37
C LEU A 278 -8.09 -24.92 -12.00
N THR A 279 -6.93 -25.54 -11.83
CA THR A 279 -6.80 -26.95 -11.43
C THR A 279 -7.44 -27.19 -10.07
N SER A 280 -7.14 -26.34 -9.09
CA SER A 280 -7.68 -26.44 -7.72
C SER A 280 -9.19 -26.19 -7.69
N GLY A 281 -9.67 -25.24 -8.51
CA GLY A 281 -11.08 -24.93 -8.71
C GLY A 281 -11.82 -25.90 -9.64
N LYS A 282 -11.13 -26.91 -10.19
CA LYS A 282 -11.67 -27.87 -11.17
C LYS A 282 -12.32 -27.18 -12.38
N CYS A 283 -11.74 -26.06 -12.81
CA CYS A 283 -12.20 -25.26 -13.92
C CYS A 283 -11.23 -25.32 -15.10
N VAL A 284 -11.76 -25.08 -16.31
CA VAL A 284 -10.97 -25.11 -17.57
C VAL A 284 -10.58 -23.73 -18.07
N ASN A 285 -11.22 -22.67 -17.58
CA ASN A 285 -10.96 -21.26 -17.91
C ASN A 285 -11.65 -20.34 -16.90
N ILE A 286 -11.42 -19.02 -17.02
CA ILE A 286 -12.01 -18.00 -16.15
C ILE A 286 -13.54 -17.97 -16.23
N GLY A 287 -14.11 -18.35 -17.39
CA GLY A 287 -15.56 -18.44 -17.58
C GLY A 287 -16.21 -19.46 -16.65
N CYS A 288 -15.56 -20.61 -16.44
CA CYS A 288 -15.99 -21.59 -15.44
C CYS A 288 -15.94 -21.00 -14.02
N LEU A 289 -14.87 -20.28 -13.65
CA LEU A 289 -14.75 -19.64 -12.33
C LEU A 289 -15.85 -18.58 -12.09
N ARG A 290 -16.39 -17.94 -13.15
CA ARG A 290 -17.54 -17.03 -13.02
C ARG A 290 -18.85 -17.73 -12.63
N LEU A 291 -18.95 -19.03 -12.83
CA LEU A 291 -20.13 -19.83 -12.48
C LEU A 291 -20.03 -20.48 -11.10
N VAL A 292 -18.84 -20.50 -10.51
CA VAL A 292 -18.61 -21.03 -9.15
C VAL A 292 -19.31 -20.14 -8.12
N SER A 293 -19.89 -20.74 -7.08
CA SER A 293 -20.54 -19.97 -6.02
C SER A 293 -19.55 -19.10 -5.25
N GLU A 294 -20.02 -18.00 -4.64
CA GLU A 294 -19.18 -17.12 -3.82
C GLU A 294 -18.45 -17.89 -2.71
N THR A 295 -19.16 -18.78 -2.01
CA THR A 295 -18.60 -19.57 -0.91
C THR A 295 -17.49 -20.51 -1.38
N GLU A 296 -17.69 -21.21 -2.50
CA GLU A 296 -16.67 -22.10 -3.07
C GLU A 296 -15.46 -21.32 -3.59
N LEU A 297 -15.66 -20.13 -4.19
CA LEU A 297 -14.54 -19.26 -4.59
C LEU A 297 -13.79 -18.69 -3.39
N MET A 298 -14.48 -18.34 -2.32
CA MET A 298 -13.83 -17.92 -1.07
C MET A 298 -12.97 -19.04 -0.50
N ASP A 299 -13.46 -20.27 -0.52
CA ASP A 299 -12.67 -21.44 -0.12
C ASP A 299 -11.49 -21.71 -1.05
N LEU A 300 -11.67 -21.57 -2.37
CA LEU A 300 -10.58 -21.67 -3.34
C LEU A 300 -9.51 -20.59 -3.11
N ASN A 301 -9.93 -19.35 -2.83
CA ASN A 301 -9.02 -18.25 -2.50
C ASN A 301 -8.24 -18.54 -1.22
N ARG A 302 -8.92 -19.04 -0.19
CA ARG A 302 -8.29 -19.49 1.06
C ARG A 302 -7.25 -20.58 0.80
N LEU A 303 -7.61 -21.63 0.07
CA LEU A 303 -6.69 -22.73 -0.25
C LEU A 303 -5.47 -22.25 -1.03
N SER A 304 -5.66 -21.33 -1.98
CA SER A 304 -4.58 -20.74 -2.78
C SER A 304 -3.62 -19.87 -1.95
N VAL A 305 -4.03 -19.43 -0.76
CA VAL A 305 -3.21 -18.62 0.16
C VAL A 305 -2.53 -19.49 1.24
N GLN A 306 -3.08 -20.66 1.56
CA GLN A 306 -2.68 -21.44 2.74
C GLN A 306 -1.60 -22.50 2.50
N ASP A 307 -0.98 -22.55 1.31
CA ASP A 307 -0.19 -23.72 0.89
C ASP A 307 0.95 -24.07 1.86
N ASP A 308 0.89 -25.32 2.32
CA ASP A 308 1.67 -26.07 3.31
C ASP A 308 2.07 -25.46 4.69
N SER A 309 1.90 -26.29 5.70
CA SER A 309 1.64 -26.01 7.12
C SER A 309 2.75 -25.38 7.98
N ASN A 310 3.82 -24.79 7.42
CA ASN A 310 4.94 -24.24 8.22
C ASN A 310 5.65 -23.00 7.63
N MET A 311 5.06 -22.31 6.66
CA MET A 311 5.71 -21.22 5.94
C MET A 311 5.06 -19.86 6.29
N SER A 312 5.88 -18.86 6.58
CA SER A 312 5.47 -17.45 6.64
C SER A 312 5.22 -16.94 5.22
N GLY A 313 4.21 -16.09 5.06
CA GLY A 313 3.88 -15.42 3.80
C GLY A 313 2.63 -15.97 3.13
N GLY A 314 1.63 -15.10 2.96
CA GLY A 314 0.59 -15.25 1.95
C GLY A 314 0.63 -14.01 1.06
N GLY A 315 0.15 -14.10 -0.18
CA GLY A 315 0.38 -13.05 -1.19
C GLY A 315 1.77 -13.15 -1.79
N MET A 316 2.38 -12.04 -2.18
CA MET A 316 3.68 -11.99 -2.88
C MET A 316 4.90 -12.51 -2.08
N PHE A 317 4.71 -12.99 -0.84
CA PHE A 317 5.76 -13.45 0.09
C PHE A 317 5.65 -14.92 0.49
N GLY A 318 4.65 -15.65 -0.01
CA GLY A 318 4.44 -17.04 0.39
C GLY A 318 5.36 -18.05 -0.30
N PRO A 319 5.31 -19.33 0.12
CA PRO A 319 5.99 -20.48 -0.50
C PRO A 319 5.96 -20.60 -2.02
N GLY A 320 5.00 -19.94 -2.66
CA GLY A 320 4.70 -20.04 -4.07
C GLY A 320 4.14 -18.73 -4.58
N LEU A 321 3.57 -18.78 -5.79
CA LEU A 321 2.77 -17.73 -6.44
C LEU A 321 3.23 -16.34 -5.99
N GLY A 322 2.56 -15.59 -5.11
CA GLY A 322 1.16 -15.59 -4.71
C GLY A 322 0.42 -14.50 -5.48
N PHE A 323 -0.28 -13.61 -4.81
CA PHE A 323 -1.07 -12.56 -5.46
C PHE A 323 -0.40 -11.19 -5.33
N GLY A 324 -0.46 -10.39 -6.40
CA GLY A 324 0.08 -9.03 -6.44
C GLY A 324 0.05 -8.43 -7.85
N PRO A 325 0.51 -7.18 -8.01
CA PRO A 325 0.60 -6.50 -9.30
C PRO A 325 1.50 -7.26 -10.29
N VAL A 326 1.12 -7.25 -11.57
CA VAL A 326 1.86 -7.92 -12.64
C VAL A 326 2.08 -7.02 -13.85
N VAL A 327 3.20 -7.20 -14.55
CA VAL A 327 3.42 -6.57 -15.86
C VAL A 327 2.38 -7.11 -16.84
N ASP A 328 1.51 -6.23 -17.35
CA ASP A 328 0.44 -6.59 -18.27
C ASP A 328 0.66 -6.08 -19.70
N GLY A 329 1.75 -5.34 -19.92
CA GLY A 329 2.11 -4.78 -21.22
C GLY A 329 1.30 -3.54 -21.62
N SER A 330 0.39 -3.09 -20.76
CA SER A 330 -0.49 -1.94 -21.00
C SER A 330 -0.45 -0.94 -19.84
N TYR A 331 -1.19 -1.20 -18.76
CA TYR A 331 -1.15 -0.41 -17.53
C TYR A 331 0.25 -0.45 -16.90
N LEU A 332 0.89 -1.61 -16.91
CA LEU A 332 2.31 -1.76 -16.58
C LEU A 332 3.06 -2.32 -17.78
N PRO A 333 3.74 -1.47 -18.57
CA PRO A 333 4.54 -1.93 -19.70
C PRO A 333 5.82 -2.68 -19.26
N ASP A 334 6.35 -2.34 -18.08
CA ASP A 334 7.42 -3.06 -17.39
C ASP A 334 7.14 -2.99 -15.88
N ALA A 335 7.96 -3.65 -15.06
CA ALA A 335 7.75 -3.66 -13.62
C ALA A 335 7.96 -2.25 -13.04
N ALA A 336 7.09 -1.84 -12.11
CA ALA A 336 6.96 -0.45 -11.66
C ALA A 336 8.29 0.14 -11.16
N GLN A 337 9.09 -0.64 -10.44
CA GLN A 337 10.39 -0.21 -9.94
C GLN A 337 11.47 -0.02 -11.02
N ILE A 338 11.37 -0.75 -12.15
CA ILE A 338 12.22 -0.50 -13.32
C ILE A 338 11.80 0.82 -13.97
N LEU A 339 10.49 1.00 -14.19
CA LEU A 339 9.96 2.21 -14.80
C LEU A 339 10.34 3.45 -13.99
N ILE A 340 10.14 3.42 -12.67
CA ILE A 340 10.48 4.50 -11.76
C ILE A 340 11.99 4.78 -11.76
N SER A 341 12.84 3.76 -11.64
CA SER A 341 14.30 3.96 -11.64
C SER A 341 14.84 4.52 -12.96
N GLN A 342 14.13 4.30 -14.08
CA GLN A 342 14.48 4.84 -15.40
C GLN A 342 13.85 6.21 -15.71
N GLY A 343 13.08 6.78 -14.78
CA GLY A 343 12.41 8.07 -14.99
C GLY A 343 11.06 8.00 -15.71
N HIS A 344 10.52 6.81 -15.92
CA HIS A 344 9.21 6.55 -16.54
C HIS A 344 8.10 6.47 -15.49
N PHE A 345 7.67 7.62 -14.97
CA PHE A 345 6.64 7.72 -13.94
C PHE A 345 5.90 9.05 -14.05
N HIS A 346 4.78 9.18 -13.34
CA HIS A 346 3.93 10.38 -13.29
C HIS A 346 4.61 11.51 -12.51
N GLN A 347 5.29 12.39 -13.24
CA GLN A 347 6.08 13.50 -12.68
C GLN A 347 5.24 14.69 -12.20
N GLU A 348 3.93 14.69 -12.47
CA GLU A 348 3.00 15.72 -12.01
C GLU A 348 2.62 15.61 -10.53
N VAL A 349 2.86 14.45 -9.90
CA VAL A 349 2.71 14.29 -8.45
C VAL A 349 3.75 15.17 -7.75
N GLU A 350 3.27 16.15 -6.99
CA GLU A 350 4.07 17.25 -6.44
C GLU A 350 5.10 16.78 -5.41
N ALA A 351 4.71 15.82 -4.57
CA ALA A 351 5.51 15.41 -3.44
C ALA A 351 5.22 13.98 -2.99
N VAL A 352 6.27 13.30 -2.52
CA VAL A 352 6.19 11.98 -1.91
C VAL A 352 6.90 11.93 -0.55
N ILE A 353 6.27 11.28 0.42
CA ILE A 353 6.95 10.72 1.59
C ILE A 353 7.02 9.22 1.40
N VAL A 354 8.20 8.63 1.55
CA VAL A 354 8.40 7.20 1.44
C VAL A 354 9.18 6.67 2.64
N SER A 355 8.93 5.43 3.04
CA SER A 355 9.61 4.86 4.21
C SER A 355 10.00 3.41 4.07
N SER A 356 10.83 2.98 5.01
CA SER A 356 11.08 1.58 5.33
C SER A 356 11.35 1.46 6.83
N THR A 357 11.22 0.26 7.38
CA THR A 357 11.69 -0.06 8.73
C THR A 357 13.11 -0.67 8.69
N TYR A 358 13.79 -0.70 9.82
CA TYR A 358 15.17 -1.19 9.88
C TYR A 358 15.30 -2.68 9.56
N ASN A 359 14.39 -3.50 10.11
CA ASN A 359 14.34 -4.95 10.00
C ASN A 359 13.13 -5.42 9.17
N GLU A 360 12.88 -4.80 8.00
CA GLU A 360 11.76 -5.15 7.10
C GLU A 360 11.66 -6.64 6.80
N GLY A 361 12.79 -7.34 6.62
CA GLY A 361 12.76 -8.76 6.27
C GLY A 361 12.22 -9.68 7.36
N GLN A 362 12.20 -9.22 8.62
CA GLN A 362 11.83 -10.05 9.76
C GLN A 362 10.32 -10.29 9.80
N GLY A 363 9.93 -11.57 9.81
CA GLY A 363 8.52 -11.97 9.87
C GLY A 363 7.80 -12.02 8.51
N ILE A 364 8.37 -11.42 7.47
CA ILE A 364 7.91 -11.57 6.07
C ILE A 364 8.75 -12.58 5.28
N ALA A 365 10.03 -12.74 5.63
CA ALA A 365 10.88 -13.73 4.97
C ALA A 365 10.49 -15.15 5.37
N GLN A 366 10.76 -16.10 4.48
CA GLN A 366 10.56 -17.52 4.75
C GLN A 366 11.78 -18.08 5.49
N GLU A 367 11.68 -18.20 6.82
CA GLU A 367 12.85 -18.49 7.67
C GLU A 367 13.09 -19.99 7.94
N TYR A 368 12.14 -20.86 7.59
CA TYR A 368 12.23 -22.30 7.87
C TYR A 368 13.24 -23.02 6.95
N GLY A 369 14.11 -23.84 7.55
CA GLY A 369 15.05 -24.71 6.83
C GLY A 369 16.27 -23.99 6.26
N LEU A 370 16.69 -22.89 6.90
CA LEU A 370 17.87 -22.11 6.51
C LEU A 370 19.14 -22.62 7.22
N PRO A 371 20.31 -22.52 6.57
CA PRO A 371 20.57 -21.84 5.28
C PRO A 371 20.30 -22.68 4.02
N GLU A 372 19.96 -23.97 4.15
CA GLU A 372 19.87 -24.92 3.03
C GLU A 372 18.83 -24.53 1.98
N ARG A 373 17.68 -23.98 2.41
CA ARG A 373 16.59 -23.57 1.53
C ARG A 373 16.76 -22.21 0.86
N PHE A 374 17.86 -21.49 1.09
CA PHE A 374 18.03 -20.15 0.51
C PHE A 374 17.94 -20.16 -1.03
N LEU A 375 18.56 -21.15 -1.69
CA LEU A 375 18.51 -21.28 -3.14
C LEU A 375 17.08 -21.50 -3.65
N GLU A 376 16.30 -22.33 -2.94
CA GLU A 376 14.91 -22.60 -3.24
C GLU A 376 14.08 -21.32 -3.13
N ILE A 377 14.21 -20.59 -2.02
CA ILE A 377 13.48 -19.35 -1.76
C ILE A 377 13.77 -18.30 -2.84
N VAL A 378 15.04 -18.10 -3.20
CA VAL A 378 15.39 -17.16 -4.28
C VAL A 378 14.78 -17.59 -5.60
N LYS A 379 14.77 -18.89 -5.94
CA LYS A 379 14.16 -19.37 -7.19
C LYS A 379 12.64 -19.36 -7.19
N THR A 380 12.00 -19.48 -6.03
CA THR A 380 10.55 -19.26 -5.90
C THR A 380 10.20 -17.80 -6.21
N LEU A 381 10.92 -16.87 -5.57
CA LEU A 381 10.71 -15.42 -5.75
C LEU A 381 11.26 -14.89 -7.07
N LEU A 382 12.20 -15.58 -7.71
CA LEU A 382 12.77 -15.21 -9.01
C LEU A 382 13.01 -16.48 -9.84
N PRO A 383 11.97 -17.01 -10.50
CA PRO A 383 12.07 -18.26 -11.27
C PRO A 383 13.14 -18.25 -12.35
N SER A 384 13.50 -17.08 -12.88
CA SER A 384 14.56 -16.91 -13.88
C SER A 384 15.97 -16.84 -13.30
N ALA A 385 16.15 -16.84 -11.97
CA ALA A 385 17.45 -16.71 -11.33
C ALA A 385 18.34 -17.95 -11.59
N THR A 386 19.51 -17.71 -12.18
CA THR A 386 20.54 -18.75 -12.37
C THR A 386 21.32 -18.98 -11.07
N ASN A 387 22.03 -20.12 -10.96
CA ASN A 387 22.92 -20.36 -9.81
C ASN A 387 24.00 -19.26 -9.67
N ILE A 388 24.43 -18.64 -10.77
CA ILE A 388 25.35 -17.49 -10.77
C ILE A 388 24.67 -16.27 -10.11
N THR A 389 23.42 -16.00 -10.49
CA THR A 389 22.62 -14.90 -9.91
C THR A 389 22.47 -15.08 -8.40
N VAL A 390 22.14 -16.30 -7.96
CA VAL A 390 22.02 -16.63 -6.53
C VAL A 390 23.35 -16.49 -5.79
N GLY A 391 24.47 -16.85 -6.43
CA GLY A 391 25.81 -16.61 -5.89
C GLY A 391 26.08 -15.13 -5.66
N LYS A 392 25.82 -14.29 -6.67
CA LYS A 392 25.96 -12.83 -6.54
C LYS A 392 25.09 -12.26 -5.41
N ILE A 393 23.86 -12.74 -5.25
CA ILE A 393 22.98 -12.32 -4.14
C ILE A 393 23.63 -12.65 -2.78
N ARG A 394 24.23 -13.83 -2.63
CA ARG A 394 24.96 -14.19 -1.40
C ARG A 394 26.15 -13.27 -1.14
N ASP A 395 26.86 -12.88 -2.19
CA ASP A 395 28.02 -12.00 -2.09
C ASP A 395 27.65 -10.56 -1.70
N ILE A 396 26.44 -10.11 -2.03
CA ILE A 396 25.89 -8.80 -1.62
C ILE A 396 25.60 -8.79 -0.11
N PHE A 397 24.87 -9.79 0.39
CA PHE A 397 24.34 -9.81 1.77
C PHE A 397 25.21 -10.61 2.76
N GLN A 398 26.53 -10.53 2.60
CA GLN A 398 27.53 -11.31 3.36
C GLN A 398 27.11 -11.55 4.82
N VAL A 399 27.02 -12.82 5.21
CA VAL A 399 26.69 -13.25 6.57
C VAL A 399 27.94 -13.78 7.27
N SER A 400 28.17 -13.29 8.49
CA SER A 400 29.20 -13.79 9.40
C SER A 400 28.83 -15.18 9.93
N PRO A 401 29.79 -16.05 10.29
CA PRO A 401 29.52 -17.29 11.01
C PRO A 401 28.78 -17.12 12.34
N THR A 402 28.79 -15.91 12.90
CA THR A 402 28.07 -15.56 14.15
C THR A 402 26.65 -15.04 13.90
N ASP A 403 26.29 -14.77 12.65
CA ASP A 403 24.96 -14.29 12.31
C ASP A 403 23.94 -15.44 12.39
N PRO A 404 22.67 -15.14 12.71
CA PRO A 404 21.64 -16.15 12.68
C PRO A 404 21.41 -16.64 11.23
N PRO A 405 21.12 -17.93 11.01
CA PRO A 405 20.98 -18.52 9.66
C PRO A 405 19.99 -17.78 8.76
N GLU A 406 18.96 -17.18 9.36
CA GLU A 406 17.91 -16.47 8.65
C GLU A 406 18.28 -15.02 8.26
N LYS A 407 19.41 -14.48 8.73
CA LYS A 407 19.84 -13.12 8.37
C LYS A 407 19.93 -12.93 6.85
N LEU A 408 20.52 -13.90 6.15
CA LEU A 408 20.69 -13.84 4.71
C LEU A 408 19.35 -13.71 3.97
N VAL A 409 18.33 -14.49 4.37
CA VAL A 409 17.01 -14.41 3.74
C VAL A 409 16.28 -13.12 4.13
N ARG A 410 16.41 -12.67 5.39
CA ARG A 410 15.79 -11.43 5.87
C ARG A 410 16.34 -10.23 5.10
N ASP A 411 17.65 -10.13 4.95
CA ASP A 411 18.27 -9.05 4.18
C ASP A 411 17.85 -9.12 2.71
N TRP A 412 17.96 -10.29 2.07
CA TRP A 412 17.49 -10.48 0.70
C TRP A 412 16.05 -9.98 0.48
N VAL A 413 15.11 -10.43 1.32
CA VAL A 413 13.69 -10.07 1.25
C VAL A 413 13.49 -8.59 1.54
N LYS A 414 14.13 -8.04 2.57
CA LYS A 414 14.09 -6.61 2.93
C LYS A 414 14.38 -5.72 1.72
N TYR A 415 15.53 -5.94 1.07
CA TYR A 415 15.99 -5.05 0.00
C TYR A 415 15.17 -5.23 -1.27
N MET A 416 14.87 -6.48 -1.62
CA MET A 416 14.13 -6.82 -2.84
C MET A 416 12.70 -6.30 -2.85
N LEU A 417 12.01 -6.40 -1.72
CA LEU A 417 10.57 -6.16 -1.66
C LEU A 417 10.21 -4.77 -1.15
N VAL A 418 11.06 -4.14 -0.33
CA VAL A 418 10.67 -2.91 0.38
C VAL A 418 11.72 -1.82 0.30
N THR A 419 12.91 -2.04 0.87
CA THR A 419 13.89 -0.97 1.04
C THR A 419 14.32 -0.37 -0.30
N CYS A 420 14.61 -1.17 -1.33
CA CYS A 420 15.02 -0.60 -2.61
C CYS A 420 13.88 0.07 -3.37
N ASN A 421 12.64 -0.41 -3.21
CA ASN A 421 11.46 0.30 -3.73
C ASN A 421 11.37 1.70 -3.10
N SER A 422 11.59 1.82 -1.79
CA SER A 422 11.60 3.11 -1.10
C SER A 422 12.69 4.06 -1.62
N VAL A 423 13.89 3.54 -1.88
CA VAL A 423 15.03 4.30 -2.42
C VAL A 423 14.75 4.78 -3.84
N TRP A 424 14.32 3.90 -4.74
CA TRP A 424 14.06 4.27 -6.13
C TRP A 424 12.94 5.30 -6.28
N ILE A 425 11.86 5.17 -5.52
CA ILE A 425 10.77 6.17 -5.48
C ILE A 425 11.31 7.50 -4.96
N GLY A 426 12.07 7.49 -3.87
CA GLY A 426 12.68 8.69 -3.30
C GLY A 426 13.60 9.40 -4.31
N ARG A 427 14.52 8.66 -4.95
CA ARG A 427 15.44 9.19 -5.97
C ARG A 427 14.69 9.76 -7.17
N ALA A 428 13.69 9.04 -7.68
CA ALA A 428 12.92 9.46 -8.86
C ALA A 428 12.25 10.82 -8.64
N TYR A 429 11.55 11.00 -7.52
CA TYR A 429 10.90 12.27 -7.21
C TYR A 429 11.87 13.38 -6.81
N ALA A 430 13.02 13.04 -6.20
CA ALA A 430 14.09 13.99 -5.94
C ALA A 430 14.75 14.51 -7.24
N ALA A 431 14.72 13.72 -8.31
CA ALA A 431 15.36 14.05 -9.58
C ALA A 431 14.49 14.90 -10.53
N ILE A 432 13.22 15.15 -10.20
CA ILE A 432 12.34 15.95 -11.06
C ILE A 432 12.87 17.39 -11.16
N GLY A 433 13.49 17.71 -12.30
CA GLY A 433 14.17 18.96 -12.56
C GLY A 433 13.29 20.21 -12.40
N GLY A 434 13.95 21.36 -12.14
CA GLY A 434 13.28 22.64 -11.92
C GLY A 434 12.65 22.78 -10.52
N GLY A 435 13.02 21.92 -9.56
CA GLY A 435 12.55 21.97 -8.16
C GLY A 435 11.08 21.58 -7.98
N ARG A 436 10.48 20.89 -8.96
CA ARG A 436 9.05 20.58 -9.00
C ARG A 436 8.67 19.32 -8.22
N GLY A 437 9.55 18.31 -8.19
CA GLY A 437 9.34 17.11 -7.39
C GLY A 437 10.02 17.22 -6.04
N THR A 438 9.32 16.77 -5.01
CA THR A 438 9.90 16.70 -3.66
C THR A 438 9.72 15.33 -3.05
N ALA A 439 10.84 14.69 -2.74
CA ALA A 439 10.86 13.45 -2.01
C ALA A 439 11.37 13.68 -0.60
N ARG A 440 10.78 12.98 0.37
CA ARG A 440 11.33 12.81 1.70
C ARG A 440 11.29 11.35 2.07
N LYS A 441 12.37 10.87 2.68
CA LYS A 441 12.46 9.50 3.17
C LYS A 441 12.61 9.48 4.68
N TYR A 442 12.01 8.50 5.33
CA TYR A 442 12.36 8.14 6.69
C TYR A 442 12.68 6.65 6.85
N LEU A 443 13.55 6.35 7.82
CA LEU A 443 13.84 5.00 8.29
C LEU A 443 13.31 4.85 9.72
N PHE A 444 12.37 3.95 9.92
CA PHE A 444 11.89 3.63 11.26
C PHE A 444 12.83 2.64 11.95
N ASN A 445 13.42 3.06 13.07
CA ASN A 445 14.45 2.32 13.79
C ASN A 445 14.24 2.41 15.31
N VAL A 446 12.99 2.29 15.76
CA VAL A 446 12.68 1.92 17.14
C VAL A 446 12.74 0.39 17.21
N ASP A 447 13.53 -0.17 18.12
CA ASP A 447 13.68 -1.62 18.26
C ASP A 447 12.31 -2.31 18.48
N PRO A 448 12.01 -3.44 17.78
CA PRO A 448 12.86 -4.17 16.84
C PRO A 448 12.82 -3.67 15.39
N GLY A 449 12.06 -2.62 15.05
CA GLY A 449 12.04 -2.02 13.72
C GLY A 449 11.54 -2.95 12.60
N THR A 450 10.62 -3.85 12.92
CA THR A 450 10.00 -4.82 11.99
C THR A 450 8.92 -4.18 11.12
N PRO A 451 8.45 -4.84 10.04
CA PRO A 451 7.36 -4.32 9.21
C PRO A 451 6.15 -3.86 10.02
N GLY A 452 5.64 -2.67 9.69
CA GLY A 452 4.47 -2.08 10.34
C GLY A 452 4.68 -1.59 11.79
N SER A 453 5.90 -1.68 12.34
CA SER A 453 6.19 -1.19 13.70
C SER A 453 6.09 0.35 13.84
N ASP A 454 6.06 1.06 12.72
CA ASP A 454 5.83 2.50 12.65
C ASP A 454 4.35 2.89 12.62
N LEU A 455 3.45 1.95 12.28
CA LEU A 455 2.01 2.22 12.23
C LEU A 455 1.44 2.77 13.54
N PRO A 456 1.76 2.21 14.73
CA PRO A 456 1.27 2.76 16.00
C PRO A 456 1.68 4.22 16.25
N TYR A 457 2.84 4.65 15.72
CA TYR A 457 3.30 6.03 15.81
C TYR A 457 2.52 6.95 14.86
N LEU A 458 2.20 6.48 13.66
CA LEU A 458 1.39 7.22 12.68
C LEU A 458 -0.11 7.26 13.05
N SER A 459 -0.59 6.23 13.75
CA SER A 459 -1.99 6.09 14.16
C SER A 459 -2.25 6.49 15.62
N TYR A 460 -1.27 7.06 16.33
CA TYR A 460 -1.39 7.40 17.74
C TYR A 460 -2.52 8.42 17.98
N ILE A 461 -3.42 8.11 18.92
CA ILE A 461 -4.50 9.02 19.34
C ILE A 461 -4.25 9.46 20.79
N ASN A 462 -4.15 8.47 21.68
CA ASN A 462 -3.75 8.60 23.07
C ASN A 462 -3.33 7.22 23.61
N HIS A 463 -2.69 7.18 24.78
CA HIS A 463 -2.18 5.94 25.38
C HIS A 463 -3.29 4.90 25.69
N THR A 464 -4.53 5.33 25.94
CA THR A 464 -5.65 4.41 26.21
C THR A 464 -6.08 3.65 24.96
N VAL A 465 -6.05 4.31 23.80
CA VAL A 465 -6.51 3.75 22.52
C VAL A 465 -5.39 3.07 21.77
N THR A 466 -4.23 3.70 21.75
CA THR A 466 -3.02 3.24 21.08
C THR A 466 -1.91 3.22 22.13
N PRO A 467 -1.80 2.15 22.92
CA PRO A 467 -0.73 2.04 23.90
C PRO A 467 0.63 2.16 23.22
N LEU A 468 1.40 3.16 23.63
CA LEU A 468 2.68 3.47 23.03
C LEU A 468 3.61 4.06 24.08
N ASP A 469 4.81 3.49 24.19
CA ASP A 469 5.80 3.90 25.20
C ASP A 469 6.42 5.28 24.90
N ASP A 470 6.37 5.71 23.64
CA ASP A 470 6.94 6.98 23.17
C ASP A 470 5.92 7.82 22.37
N PRO A 471 4.93 8.40 23.07
CA PRO A 471 3.91 9.24 22.44
C PRO A 471 4.48 10.56 21.89
N VAL A 472 5.64 11.02 22.41
CA VAL A 472 6.26 12.28 21.95
C VAL A 472 6.80 12.12 20.53
N THR A 473 7.48 11.00 20.24
CA THR A 473 7.94 10.73 18.87
C THR A 473 6.76 10.51 17.93
N ALA A 474 5.69 9.86 18.39
CA ALA A 474 4.46 9.72 17.60
C ALA A 474 3.86 11.08 17.23
N ASP A 475 3.67 11.98 18.21
CA ASP A 475 3.15 13.33 17.97
C ASP A 475 4.01 14.10 16.96
N ARG A 476 5.35 13.98 17.05
CA ARG A 476 6.26 14.62 16.08
C ARG A 476 6.15 14.01 14.69
N MET A 477 6.10 12.68 14.57
CA MET A 477 5.91 12.01 13.27
C MET A 477 4.59 12.42 12.63
N GLN A 478 3.50 12.38 13.39
CA GLN A 478 2.17 12.78 12.92
C GLN A 478 2.14 14.25 12.51
N GLY A 479 2.83 15.13 13.25
CA GLY A 479 2.98 16.54 12.89
C GLY A 479 3.64 16.76 11.53
N TYR A 480 4.67 15.98 11.17
CA TYR A 480 5.22 16.05 9.82
C TYR A 480 4.23 15.57 8.76
N MET A 481 3.56 14.44 8.99
CA MET A 481 2.59 13.92 8.01
C MET A 481 1.45 14.93 7.78
N LEU A 482 0.94 15.51 8.85
CA LEU A 482 -0.08 16.55 8.83
C LEU A 482 0.41 17.80 8.09
N ASN A 483 1.60 18.31 8.41
CA ASN A 483 2.18 19.45 7.67
C ASN A 483 2.43 19.14 6.19
N PHE A 484 2.72 17.89 5.83
CA PHE A 484 2.88 17.46 4.44
C PHE A 484 1.54 17.47 3.69
N ILE A 485 0.48 16.95 4.32
CA ILE A 485 -0.90 16.93 3.80
C ILE A 485 -1.43 18.37 3.64
N ALA A 486 -1.24 19.21 4.66
CA ALA A 486 -1.75 20.58 4.69
C ALA A 486 -0.89 21.58 3.91
N GLY A 487 0.40 21.30 3.70
CA GLY A 487 1.32 22.17 2.98
C GLY A 487 1.07 22.19 1.46
N ALA A 488 1.59 23.20 0.77
CA ALA A 488 1.63 23.27 -0.68
C ALA A 488 3.04 22.89 -1.19
N GLY A 489 3.12 22.02 -2.19
CA GLY A 489 4.40 21.60 -2.78
C GLY A 489 5.44 21.07 -1.78
N ALA A 490 6.64 21.64 -1.87
CA ALA A 490 7.89 21.19 -1.25
C ALA A 490 8.08 21.51 0.24
N GLU A 491 7.48 22.60 0.71
CA GLU A 491 7.74 23.14 2.04
C GLU A 491 7.13 22.24 3.11
N LEU A 492 7.97 21.80 4.05
CA LEU A 492 7.55 21.03 5.20
C LEU A 492 8.10 21.68 6.47
N ARG A 493 7.22 22.32 7.22
CA ARG A 493 7.60 22.94 8.50
C ARG A 493 7.81 21.85 9.55
N PRO A 494 8.92 21.84 10.29
CA PRO A 494 9.12 20.88 11.36
C PRO A 494 8.16 21.16 12.53
N PRO A 495 7.56 20.12 13.13
CA PRO A 495 6.85 20.26 14.40
C PRO A 495 7.80 20.72 15.51
N PRO A 496 7.29 21.39 16.56
CA PRO A 496 8.11 21.85 17.68
C PRO A 496 9.04 20.76 18.26
N GLY A 497 10.31 21.10 18.43
CA GLY A 497 11.32 20.18 18.97
C GLY A 497 11.74 19.04 18.02
N SER A 498 11.43 19.17 16.73
CA SER A 498 11.83 18.22 15.68
C SER A 498 12.85 18.88 14.73
N PRO A 499 13.78 18.11 14.11
CA PRO A 499 14.78 18.66 13.21
C PRO A 499 14.17 19.14 11.88
N ASP A 500 14.89 19.92 11.08
CA ASP A 500 14.47 20.10 9.69
C ASP A 500 14.57 18.76 8.95
N TRP A 501 13.48 18.32 8.29
CA TRP A 501 13.48 17.10 7.49
C TRP A 501 13.88 17.45 6.04
N PRO A 502 15.14 17.16 5.64
CA PRO A 502 15.65 17.54 4.33
C PRO A 502 14.90 16.80 3.21
N LEU A 503 14.95 17.39 2.02
CA LEU A 503 14.57 16.67 0.81
C LEU A 503 15.57 15.54 0.57
N TYR A 504 15.05 14.39 0.19
CA TYR A 504 15.85 13.28 -0.29
C TYR A 504 16.49 13.67 -1.63
N GLY A 505 17.66 13.13 -1.94
CA GLY A 505 18.42 13.54 -3.12
C GLY A 505 19.86 13.04 -3.06
N LYS A 506 20.79 13.76 -3.69
CA LYS A 506 22.18 13.33 -3.89
C LYS A 506 22.94 12.98 -2.60
N GLU A 507 22.71 13.72 -1.52
CA GLU A 507 23.36 13.44 -0.22
C GLU A 507 22.72 12.26 0.54
N ALA A 508 21.58 11.77 0.04
CA ALA A 508 20.78 10.69 0.59
C ALA A 508 20.37 10.94 2.05
N ASP A 509 20.15 12.20 2.45
CA ASP A 509 19.73 12.53 3.82
C ASP A 509 18.28 12.14 4.05
N MET A 510 18.00 11.50 5.18
CA MET A 510 16.68 11.02 5.58
C MET A 510 16.44 11.25 7.07
N LEU A 511 15.16 11.23 7.47
CA LEU A 511 14.78 11.21 8.87
C LEU A 511 14.94 9.79 9.43
N ARG A 512 15.64 9.63 10.54
CA ARG A 512 15.69 8.38 11.30
C ARG A 512 14.86 8.51 12.56
N VAL A 513 13.90 7.62 12.72
CA VAL A 513 13.05 7.54 13.91
C VAL A 513 13.70 6.57 14.90
N LYS A 514 13.95 7.03 16.13
CA LYS A 514 14.43 6.21 17.24
C LYS A 514 13.56 6.46 18.46
N LEU A 515 13.72 5.62 19.48
CA LEU A 515 13.04 5.82 20.75
C LEU A 515 13.45 7.17 21.36
N GLY A 516 12.48 8.05 21.54
CA GLY A 516 12.59 9.40 22.09
C GLY A 516 13.21 10.45 21.14
N ALA A 517 13.53 10.10 19.89
CA ALA A 517 14.31 10.97 19.02
C ALA A 517 13.97 10.86 17.53
N LEU A 518 14.04 12.02 16.86
CA LEU A 518 14.04 12.14 15.41
C LEU A 518 15.38 12.77 15.01
N GLU A 519 16.16 12.07 14.18
CA GLU A 519 17.51 12.47 13.80
C GLU A 519 17.64 12.55 12.27
N ILE A 520 18.48 13.45 11.76
CA ILE A 520 18.86 13.42 10.34
C ILE A 520 20.09 12.54 10.19
N THR A 521 20.01 11.58 9.28
CA THR A 521 21.09 10.66 8.96
C THR A 521 21.19 10.49 7.46
N ARG A 522 22.36 10.06 7.00
CA ARG A 522 22.51 9.54 5.65
C ARG A 522 21.87 8.16 5.53
N ASP A 523 21.17 7.94 4.43
CA ASP A 523 20.66 6.65 4.00
C ASP A 523 21.80 5.81 3.43
N MET A 524 22.31 4.90 4.26
CA MET A 524 23.42 4.03 3.88
C MET A 524 23.01 3.01 2.80
N ASP A 525 21.72 2.70 2.66
CA ASP A 525 21.23 1.77 1.64
C ASP A 525 21.32 2.41 0.24
N ASP A 526 21.00 3.70 0.13
CA ASP A 526 21.22 4.47 -1.09
C ASP A 526 22.72 4.74 -1.31
N PHE A 527 23.40 5.27 -0.29
CA PHE A 527 24.79 5.71 -0.40
C PHE A 527 25.76 4.60 -0.78
N ASN A 528 25.57 3.39 -0.26
CA ASN A 528 26.43 2.24 -0.60
C ASN A 528 26.10 1.61 -1.95
N GLY A 529 25.04 2.05 -2.64
CA GLY A 529 24.63 1.51 -3.94
C GLY A 529 24.15 0.07 -3.90
N ILE A 530 23.68 -0.43 -2.75
CA ILE A 530 23.20 -1.82 -2.63
C ILE A 530 21.99 -2.05 -3.52
N CYS A 531 21.09 -1.07 -3.61
CA CYS A 531 19.91 -1.16 -4.47
C CYS A 531 20.26 -1.16 -5.96
N ASP A 532 21.27 -0.40 -6.39
CA ASP A 532 21.75 -0.43 -7.78
C ASP A 532 22.43 -1.76 -8.11
N THR A 533 23.25 -2.28 -7.19
CA THR A 533 23.89 -3.60 -7.33
C THR A 533 22.86 -4.73 -7.41
N LEU A 534 21.82 -4.65 -6.59
CA LEU A 534 20.71 -5.60 -6.56
C LEU A 534 19.91 -5.55 -7.87
N MET A 535 19.63 -4.33 -8.36
CA MET A 535 18.97 -4.08 -9.64
C MET A 535 19.70 -4.79 -10.79
N ASP A 536 21.00 -4.55 -10.92
CA ASP A 536 21.84 -5.12 -11.96
C ASP A 536 21.92 -6.65 -11.84
N THR A 537 21.96 -7.17 -10.61
CA THR A 537 22.04 -8.61 -10.36
C THR A 537 20.75 -9.33 -10.74
N VAL A 538 19.59 -8.76 -10.39
CA VAL A 538 18.31 -9.46 -10.47
C VAL A 538 17.57 -9.18 -11.78
N ILE A 539 17.65 -7.96 -12.28
CA ILE A 539 16.84 -7.50 -13.41
C ILE A 539 17.66 -7.49 -14.71
N PHE A 540 18.97 -7.25 -14.61
CA PHE A 540 19.88 -7.26 -15.76
C PHE A 540 21.03 -8.28 -15.60
N PRO A 541 20.76 -9.57 -15.31
CA PRO A 541 21.80 -10.55 -14.95
C PRO A 541 22.88 -10.76 -16.03
N ASN A 542 22.59 -10.39 -17.28
CA ASN A 542 23.48 -10.47 -18.44
C ASN A 542 24.06 -9.11 -18.90
N SER A 543 23.69 -7.99 -18.26
CA SER A 543 24.39 -6.73 -18.54
C SER A 543 25.73 -6.76 -17.83
N THR A 544 26.82 -6.70 -18.60
CA THR A 544 28.09 -6.24 -18.07
C THR A 544 27.98 -4.72 -17.87
N SER A 545 27.35 -4.26 -16.80
CA SER A 545 27.31 -2.82 -16.47
C SER A 545 28.65 -2.42 -15.87
N VAL A 546 29.44 -1.75 -16.71
CA VAL A 546 30.38 -0.72 -16.26
C VAL A 546 29.56 0.30 -15.48
N ALA A 547 30.07 0.73 -14.32
CA ALA A 547 29.49 1.76 -13.47
C ALA A 547 28.93 2.93 -14.32
N LEU A 548 27.66 3.26 -14.11
CA LEU A 548 27.01 4.42 -14.72
C LEU A 548 27.76 5.68 -14.27
N ASP A 549 28.56 6.23 -15.18
CA ASP A 549 29.17 7.55 -15.05
C ASP A 549 28.02 8.60 -15.06
N PRO A 550 27.89 9.46 -14.03
CA PRO A 550 26.77 10.40 -13.88
C PRO A 550 26.69 11.52 -14.95
N GLY A 551 27.38 11.39 -16.08
CA GLY A 551 27.58 12.45 -17.07
C GLY A 551 26.93 12.28 -18.44
N VAL A 552 26.24 11.18 -18.77
CA VAL A 552 25.77 10.95 -20.15
C VAL A 552 24.24 11.08 -20.27
N ALA A 553 23.81 12.25 -20.73
CA ALA A 553 22.45 12.48 -21.21
C ALA A 553 22.22 11.69 -22.52
N LEU A 554 21.36 10.68 -22.49
CA LEU A 554 20.88 9.99 -23.70
C LEU A 554 19.78 10.81 -24.37
N PHE A 555 20.16 11.87 -25.09
CA PHE A 555 19.31 12.47 -26.13
C PHE A 555 19.56 11.75 -27.45
N GLY A 556 18.78 10.69 -27.71
CA GLY A 556 18.70 10.05 -29.01
C GLY A 556 17.48 10.55 -29.79
N ASN A 557 17.69 11.56 -30.63
CA ASN A 557 16.70 12.02 -31.62
C ASN A 557 16.30 10.87 -32.55
N VAL A 558 15.03 10.46 -32.52
CA VAL A 558 14.41 9.70 -33.62
C VAL A 558 13.91 10.72 -34.63
N ARG A 559 14.67 10.92 -35.71
CA ARG A 559 14.14 11.52 -36.95
C ARG A 559 13.56 10.41 -37.82
N SER A 560 12.39 10.73 -38.35
CA SER A 560 11.67 10.06 -39.43
C SER A 560 12.54 9.72 -40.64
N GLU A 561 12.42 8.48 -41.13
CA GLU A 561 12.21 8.14 -42.54
C GLU A 561 11.21 6.99 -42.64
#